data_AF-A0A8K0VLD1-F1
#
_entry.id   AF-A0A8K0VLD1-F1
#
_cell.length_a   1.000
_cell.length_b   1.000
_cell.length_c   1.000
_cell.angle_alpha   90.00
_cell.angle_beta   90.00
_cell.angle_gamma   90.00
#
_symmetry.space_group_name_H-M   'P 1'
#
loop_
_entity.id
_entity.type
_entity.pdbx_description
1 polymer ?
#
loop_
_entity_poly.entity_id
_entity_poly.type
_entity_poly.pdbx_seq_one_letter_code
_entity_poly.pdbx_strand_id
1 'polypeptide(L)'
;MAQPSSHDILNEFRAHLRSEGVCRRNFEDKPFYHPESVKSWLTQTAREGEASNTGKLLWAVFEPYDAQFTPVTTDQISHDHPLVFAILADMDCGHMIRDFMTSMQDSYLNMTNISGLYNPIMDSMANDKVEVPDGYRKGGYRAVMEAFDERRWAFVPPLLQLRMDKNICYQKCILPFFYKKFINTGGTSRVYHCKIQVDLVQGELAKILEPSKKTDPTYGDYYELAVKSYMSEYADVYKMESNAFIGMQGQEGLEVVKYLGAYHTDGGRHSHHIMLEYGEQDLDEYLADTSPPVLNKEIIDFWESLFKVAHTLERIHILNHRRVDGNMQLFNG
;
A
#
# COMPACT_ATOMS: atom_id res chain seq x y z
N MET A 1 0.60 7.27 -42.15
CA MET A 1 1.05 6.42 -41.03
C MET A 1 -0.16 5.65 -40.56
N ALA A 2 -0.10 4.32 -40.54
CA ALA A 2 -1.22 3.49 -40.10
C ALA A 2 -1.47 3.74 -38.60
N GLN A 3 -2.72 4.02 -38.22
CA GLN A 3 -3.10 3.99 -36.81
C GLN A 3 -2.93 2.54 -36.31
N PRO A 4 -2.35 2.31 -35.11
CA PRO A 4 -2.29 0.98 -34.53
C PRO A 4 -3.71 0.41 -34.42
N SER A 5 -3.90 -0.88 -34.68
CA SER A 5 -5.23 -1.47 -34.61
C SER A 5 -5.72 -1.48 -33.15
N SER A 6 -7.03 -1.37 -32.90
CA SER A 6 -7.59 -1.43 -31.53
C SER A 6 -7.18 -2.67 -30.76
N HIS A 7 -7.00 -3.78 -31.48
CA HIS A 7 -6.55 -5.03 -30.88
C HIS A 7 -5.11 -4.92 -30.35
N ASP A 8 -4.26 -4.12 -30.99
CA ASP A 8 -2.87 -3.94 -30.59
C ASP A 8 -2.79 -3.19 -29.25
N ILE A 9 -3.49 -2.07 -29.08
CA ILE A 9 -3.39 -1.27 -27.83
C ILE A 9 -3.98 -2.00 -26.61
N LEU A 10 -5.05 -2.78 -26.77
CA LEU A 10 -5.61 -3.61 -25.69
C LEU A 10 -4.63 -4.70 -25.25
N ASN A 11 -3.94 -5.32 -26.22
CA ASN A 11 -2.92 -6.31 -25.92
C ASN A 11 -1.67 -5.68 -25.31
N GLU A 12 -1.27 -4.49 -25.77
CA GLU A 12 -0.18 -3.70 -25.15
C GLU A 12 -0.51 -3.36 -23.69
N PHE A 13 -1.74 -2.91 -23.40
CA PHE A 13 -2.18 -2.63 -22.04
C PHE A 13 -2.12 -3.88 -21.14
N ARG A 14 -2.65 -5.01 -21.61
CA ARG A 14 -2.61 -6.27 -20.86
C ARG A 14 -1.18 -6.79 -20.69
N ALA A 15 -0.32 -6.62 -21.69
CA ALA A 15 1.10 -6.96 -21.60
C ALA A 15 1.82 -6.07 -20.59
N HIS A 16 1.51 -4.77 -20.56
CA HIS A 16 2.01 -3.84 -19.55
C HIS A 16 1.55 -4.24 -18.15
N LEU A 17 0.26 -4.55 -17.95
CA LEU A 17 -0.21 -5.05 -16.66
C LEU A 17 0.53 -6.32 -16.23
N ARG A 18 0.97 -7.17 -17.15
CA ARG A 18 1.72 -8.39 -16.84
C ARG A 18 3.23 -8.17 -16.72
N SER A 19 3.74 -6.99 -17.03
CA SER A 19 5.18 -6.76 -17.06
C SER A 19 5.77 -6.74 -15.66
N GLU A 20 7.04 -7.16 -15.57
CA GLU A 20 7.82 -7.03 -14.35
C GLU A 20 7.88 -5.55 -13.91
N GLY A 21 7.71 -5.31 -12.61
CA GLY A 21 7.62 -3.96 -12.03
C GLY A 21 6.22 -3.38 -11.97
N VAL A 22 5.28 -3.82 -12.83
CA VAL A 22 3.87 -3.39 -12.80
C VAL A 22 3.05 -4.37 -11.98
N CYS A 23 2.94 -5.63 -12.42
CA CYS A 23 2.37 -6.70 -11.61
C CYS A 23 3.45 -7.25 -10.68
N ARG A 24 3.17 -7.20 -9.39
CA ARG A 24 4.03 -7.66 -8.31
C ARG A 24 3.28 -8.66 -7.46
N ARG A 25 4.02 -9.48 -6.72
CA ARG A 25 3.47 -10.48 -5.82
C ARG A 25 3.88 -10.18 -4.40
N ASN A 26 2.94 -10.31 -3.47
CA ASN A 26 3.24 -10.19 -2.05
C ASN A 26 3.78 -11.52 -1.47
N PHE A 27 4.09 -11.52 -0.17
CA PHE A 27 4.57 -12.70 0.57
C PHE A 27 3.58 -13.89 0.59
N GLU A 28 2.31 -13.67 0.24
CA GLU A 28 1.26 -14.71 0.10
C GLU A 28 1.05 -15.13 -1.36
N ASP A 29 1.95 -14.71 -2.26
CA ASP A 29 1.86 -14.93 -3.71
C ASP A 29 0.62 -14.31 -4.38
N LYS A 30 0.00 -13.30 -3.74
CA LYS A 30 -1.13 -12.56 -4.30
C LYS A 30 -0.64 -11.46 -5.26
N PRO A 31 -1.15 -11.41 -6.50
CA PRO A 31 -0.76 -10.40 -7.47
C PRO A 31 -1.42 -9.05 -7.19
N PHE A 32 -0.65 -7.97 -7.29
CA PHE A 32 -1.14 -6.59 -7.23
C PHE A 32 -0.39 -5.72 -8.24
N TYR A 33 -0.98 -4.59 -8.62
CA TYR A 33 -0.46 -3.66 -9.62
C TYR A 33 0.09 -2.42 -8.93
N HIS A 34 1.25 -1.95 -9.39
CA HIS A 34 1.83 -0.68 -8.93
C HIS A 34 1.00 0.50 -9.48
N PRO A 35 0.25 1.25 -8.65
CA PRO A 35 -0.76 2.18 -9.14
C PRO A 35 -0.17 3.30 -10.00
N GLU A 36 0.97 3.85 -9.59
CA GLU A 36 1.61 4.95 -10.32
C GLU A 36 2.22 4.48 -11.65
N SER A 37 2.62 3.21 -11.77
CA SER A 37 3.07 2.67 -13.06
C SER A 37 1.90 2.53 -14.03
N VAL A 38 0.76 2.05 -13.55
CA VAL A 38 -0.47 1.96 -14.37
C VAL A 38 -0.91 3.35 -14.84
N LYS A 39 -0.97 4.32 -13.93
CA LYS A 39 -1.31 5.71 -14.26
C LYS A 39 -0.31 6.33 -15.23
N SER A 40 0.99 6.15 -15.00
CA SER A 40 2.04 6.66 -15.89
C SER A 40 1.96 6.06 -17.28
N TRP A 41 1.60 4.78 -17.41
CA TRP A 41 1.42 4.17 -18.72
C TRP A 41 0.22 4.77 -19.46
N LEU A 42 -0.90 4.99 -18.75
CA LEU A 42 -2.10 5.59 -19.32
C LEU A 42 -1.84 7.02 -19.84
N THR A 43 -1.06 7.82 -19.12
CA THR A 43 -0.74 9.20 -19.52
C THR A 43 0.36 9.30 -20.58
N GLN A 44 1.07 8.21 -20.88
CA GLN A 44 2.17 8.24 -21.84
C GLN A 44 1.69 8.53 -23.26
N THR A 45 2.47 9.35 -23.98
CA THR A 45 2.32 9.63 -25.42
C THR A 45 3.53 9.10 -26.17
N ALA A 46 3.34 8.48 -27.33
CA ALA A 46 4.47 7.95 -28.11
C ALA A 46 5.32 9.06 -28.76
N ARG A 47 4.69 10.20 -29.12
CA ARG A 47 5.34 11.42 -29.62
C ARG A 47 4.58 12.65 -29.15
N GLU A 48 5.26 13.79 -29.12
CA GLU A 48 4.64 15.08 -28.83
C GLU A 48 3.53 15.37 -29.88
N GLY A 49 2.32 15.66 -29.40
CA GLY A 49 1.14 15.88 -30.24
C GLY A 49 0.34 14.62 -30.62
N GLU A 50 0.76 13.42 -30.21
CA GLU A 50 -0.06 12.20 -30.36
C GLU A 50 -1.02 11.99 -29.19
N ALA A 51 -2.09 11.22 -29.43
CA ALA A 51 -2.99 10.76 -28.38
C ALA A 51 -2.23 9.96 -27.32
N SER A 52 -2.58 10.18 -26.06
CA SER A 52 -2.10 9.37 -24.94
C SER A 52 -2.60 7.93 -25.06
N ASN A 53 -1.97 7.02 -24.33
CA ASN A 53 -2.44 5.65 -24.23
C ASN A 53 -3.88 5.56 -23.70
N THR A 54 -4.30 6.46 -22.78
CA THR A 54 -5.70 6.60 -22.39
C THR A 54 -6.60 6.83 -23.60
N GLY A 55 -6.25 7.77 -24.48
CA GLY A 55 -7.06 8.07 -25.66
C GLY A 55 -7.12 6.91 -26.66
N LYS A 56 -5.98 6.26 -26.91
CA LYS A 56 -5.91 5.08 -27.79
C LYS A 56 -6.72 3.91 -27.22
N LEU A 57 -6.58 3.64 -25.93
CA LEU A 57 -7.30 2.58 -25.23
C LEU A 57 -8.79 2.87 -25.15
N LEU A 58 -9.18 4.13 -24.88
CA LEU A 58 -10.57 4.56 -24.87
C LEU A 58 -11.23 4.34 -26.23
N TRP A 59 -10.56 4.72 -27.31
CA TRP A 59 -11.06 4.45 -28.66
C TRP A 59 -11.23 2.95 -28.91
N ALA A 60 -10.22 2.15 -28.54
CA ALA A 60 -10.25 0.70 -28.73
C ALA A 60 -11.36 -0.02 -27.95
N VAL A 61 -11.71 0.42 -26.74
CA VAL A 61 -12.80 -0.19 -25.97
C VAL A 61 -14.19 0.19 -26.50
N PHE A 62 -14.33 1.34 -27.16
CA PHE A 62 -15.60 1.79 -27.74
C PHE A 62 -15.80 1.40 -29.22
N GLU A 63 -14.73 1.11 -29.97
CA GLU A 63 -14.81 0.71 -31.39
C GLU A 63 -15.85 -0.39 -31.67
N PRO A 64 -15.99 -1.45 -30.84
CA PRO A 64 -16.99 -2.50 -31.08
C PRO A 64 -18.45 -2.04 -30.89
N TYR A 65 -18.68 -0.94 -30.18
CA TYR A 65 -19.99 -0.55 -29.66
C TYR A 65 -20.59 0.69 -30.33
N ASP A 66 -19.77 1.61 -30.86
CA ASP A 66 -20.08 2.63 -31.89
C ASP A 66 -18.87 3.57 -32.02
N ALA A 67 -18.11 3.44 -33.11
CA ALA A 67 -16.87 4.22 -33.33
C ALA A 67 -17.09 5.73 -33.54
N GLN A 68 -18.34 6.20 -33.67
CA GLN A 68 -18.64 7.60 -33.98
C GLN A 68 -18.75 8.51 -32.75
N PHE A 69 -18.90 7.97 -31.53
CA PHE A 69 -19.04 8.80 -30.34
C PHE A 69 -18.40 8.15 -29.10
N THR A 70 -17.30 8.75 -28.63
CA THR A 70 -16.79 8.46 -27.28
C THR A 70 -17.48 9.42 -26.30
N PRO A 71 -18.32 8.93 -25.38
CA PRO A 71 -19.10 9.81 -24.51
C PRO A 71 -18.28 10.40 -23.35
N VAL A 72 -16.98 10.10 -23.28
CA VAL A 72 -16.05 10.49 -22.23
C VAL A 72 -14.77 11.02 -22.88
N THR A 73 -14.18 12.06 -22.31
CA THR A 73 -12.89 12.58 -22.78
C THR A 73 -11.72 11.97 -21.99
N THR A 74 -10.54 11.95 -22.62
CA THR A 74 -9.29 11.52 -21.96
C THR A 74 -8.99 12.30 -20.69
N ASP A 75 -9.34 13.58 -20.65
CA ASP A 75 -9.07 14.47 -19.52
C ASP A 75 -9.92 14.10 -18.30
N GLN A 76 -11.19 13.72 -18.52
CA GLN A 76 -12.07 13.28 -17.44
C GLN A 76 -11.61 11.95 -16.82
N ILE A 77 -10.99 11.07 -17.62
CA ILE A 77 -10.42 9.82 -17.11
C ILE A 77 -9.11 10.08 -16.38
N SER A 78 -8.21 10.88 -16.97
CA SER A 78 -6.84 11.00 -16.50
C SER A 78 -6.70 11.68 -15.12
N HIS A 79 -7.71 12.45 -14.70
CA HIS A 79 -7.67 13.15 -13.41
C HIS A 79 -8.14 12.26 -12.24
N ASP A 80 -9.38 11.74 -12.31
CA ASP A 80 -10.06 11.14 -11.16
C ASP A 80 -10.36 9.64 -11.32
N HIS A 81 -10.17 9.07 -12.51
CA HIS A 81 -10.61 7.72 -12.86
C HIS A 81 -9.57 6.81 -13.56
N PRO A 82 -8.25 7.07 -13.53
CA PRO A 82 -7.33 6.26 -14.31
C PRO A 82 -7.30 4.79 -13.84
N LEU A 83 -7.39 4.51 -12.54
CA LEU A 83 -7.42 3.14 -12.03
C LEU A 83 -8.79 2.48 -12.22
N VAL A 84 -9.90 3.21 -12.05
CA VAL A 84 -11.25 2.70 -12.38
C VAL A 84 -11.28 2.25 -13.84
N PHE A 85 -10.76 3.08 -14.75
CA PHE A 85 -10.68 2.73 -16.17
C PHE A 85 -9.75 1.53 -16.43
N ALA A 86 -8.59 1.48 -15.78
CA ALA A 86 -7.66 0.35 -15.90
C ALA A 86 -8.29 -0.98 -15.47
N ILE A 87 -9.03 -0.99 -14.34
CA ILE A 87 -9.74 -2.18 -13.85
C ILE A 87 -10.78 -2.64 -14.88
N LEU A 88 -11.61 -1.71 -15.38
CA LEU A 88 -12.63 -2.03 -16.37
C LEU A 88 -12.03 -2.55 -17.68
N ALA A 89 -10.96 -1.94 -18.16
CA ALA A 89 -10.27 -2.38 -19.37
C ALA A 89 -9.65 -3.79 -19.19
N ASP A 90 -9.10 -4.10 -18.01
CA ASP A 90 -8.58 -5.44 -17.69
C ASP A 90 -9.70 -6.50 -17.61
N MET A 91 -10.91 -6.08 -17.25
CA MET A 91 -12.12 -6.92 -17.16
C MET A 91 -12.89 -7.07 -18.48
N ASP A 92 -12.43 -6.48 -19.58
CA ASP A 92 -13.16 -6.36 -20.86
C ASP A 92 -14.47 -5.56 -20.76
N CYS A 93 -14.55 -4.66 -19.78
CA CYS A 93 -15.69 -3.78 -19.50
C CYS A 93 -15.34 -2.29 -19.69
N GLY A 94 -14.27 -1.97 -20.42
CA GLY A 94 -13.76 -0.60 -20.55
C GLY A 94 -14.77 0.41 -21.12
N HIS A 95 -15.66 -0.03 -22.00
CA HIS A 95 -16.76 0.78 -22.58
C HIS A 95 -17.79 1.24 -21.54
N MET A 96 -17.81 0.62 -20.35
CA MET A 96 -18.73 0.97 -19.25
C MET A 96 -18.22 2.13 -18.38
N ILE A 97 -17.04 2.70 -18.69
CA ILE A 97 -16.39 3.74 -17.87
C ILE A 97 -17.27 4.97 -17.60
N ARG A 98 -18.05 5.41 -18.60
CA ARG A 98 -18.95 6.55 -18.47
C ARG A 98 -19.92 6.39 -17.30
N ASP A 99 -20.52 5.21 -17.19
CA ASP A 99 -21.51 4.89 -16.17
C ASP A 99 -20.86 4.80 -14.78
N PHE A 100 -19.64 4.26 -14.71
CA PHE A 100 -18.86 4.24 -13.47
C PHE A 100 -18.51 5.64 -12.96
N MET A 101 -18.10 6.55 -13.85
CA MET A 101 -17.70 7.92 -13.49
C MET A 101 -18.81 8.75 -12.83
N THR A 102 -20.07 8.33 -12.94
CA THR A 102 -21.19 9.00 -12.26
C THR A 102 -21.10 8.91 -10.74
N SER A 103 -20.48 7.84 -10.22
CA SER A 103 -20.53 7.48 -8.80
C SER A 103 -19.22 6.93 -8.24
N MET A 104 -18.24 6.61 -9.09
CA MET A 104 -16.98 5.97 -8.73
C MET A 104 -15.80 6.85 -9.13
N GLN A 105 -14.85 7.06 -8.22
CA GLN A 105 -13.56 7.71 -8.44
C GLN A 105 -12.46 6.82 -7.86
N ASP A 106 -11.23 7.02 -8.32
CA ASP A 106 -10.06 6.29 -7.81
C ASP A 106 -9.90 6.41 -6.29
N SER A 107 -10.27 7.56 -5.72
CA SER A 107 -10.22 7.84 -4.29
C SER A 107 -11.13 6.92 -3.46
N TYR A 108 -12.18 6.34 -4.06
CA TYR A 108 -13.11 5.42 -3.41
C TYR A 108 -12.64 3.96 -3.47
N LEU A 109 -11.69 3.63 -4.35
CA LEU A 109 -11.26 2.24 -4.57
C LEU A 109 -10.65 1.58 -3.34
N ASN A 110 -10.15 2.35 -2.37
CA ASN A 110 -9.58 1.83 -1.13
C ASN A 110 -10.61 1.65 0.02
N MET A 111 -11.87 2.06 -0.18
CA MET A 111 -12.90 1.97 0.85
C MET A 111 -13.37 0.53 1.05
N THR A 112 -13.57 0.12 2.29
CA THR A 112 -13.98 -1.26 2.62
C THR A 112 -15.34 -1.63 2.03
N ASN A 113 -16.28 -0.70 2.01
CA ASN A 113 -17.62 -0.91 1.48
C ASN A 113 -18.00 0.19 0.50
N ILE A 114 -18.05 -0.16 -0.79
CA ILE A 114 -18.51 0.71 -1.88
C ILE A 114 -19.82 0.20 -2.51
N SER A 115 -20.50 -0.77 -1.88
CA SER A 115 -21.72 -1.36 -2.44
C SER A 115 -22.86 -0.36 -2.68
N GLY A 116 -22.94 0.69 -1.86
CA GLY A 116 -23.88 1.79 -2.04
C GLY A 116 -23.68 2.57 -3.34
N LEU A 117 -22.48 2.52 -3.93
CA LEU A 117 -22.16 3.18 -5.19
C LEU A 117 -22.58 2.35 -6.41
N TYR A 118 -22.91 1.06 -6.25
CA TYR A 118 -23.20 0.17 -7.37
C TYR A 118 -24.61 0.33 -7.93
N ASN A 119 -25.62 0.58 -7.09
CA ASN A 119 -26.99 0.72 -7.58
C ASN A 119 -27.14 1.87 -8.59
N PRO A 120 -26.63 3.09 -8.32
CA PRO A 120 -26.68 4.17 -9.31
C PRO A 120 -25.97 3.83 -10.64
N ILE A 121 -24.84 3.12 -10.58
CA ILE A 121 -24.09 2.70 -11.78
C ILE A 121 -24.92 1.68 -12.58
N MET A 122 -25.51 0.69 -11.91
CA MET A 122 -26.36 -0.31 -12.56
C MET A 122 -27.62 0.31 -13.18
N ASP A 123 -28.24 1.27 -12.49
CA ASP A 123 -29.41 2.00 -13.00
C ASP A 123 -29.04 2.83 -14.24
N SER A 124 -27.88 3.50 -14.23
CA SER A 124 -27.34 4.22 -15.39
C SER A 124 -27.14 3.30 -16.60
N MET A 125 -26.45 2.17 -16.40
CA MET A 125 -26.20 1.21 -17.47
C MET A 125 -27.49 0.59 -18.03
N ALA A 126 -28.48 0.33 -17.16
CA ALA A 126 -29.77 -0.20 -17.57
C ALA A 126 -30.59 0.80 -18.39
N ASN A 127 -30.59 2.08 -18.00
CA ASN A 127 -31.27 3.15 -18.74
C ASN A 127 -30.67 3.35 -20.13
N ASP A 128 -29.34 3.29 -20.21
CA ASP A 128 -28.58 3.47 -21.44
C ASP A 128 -28.48 2.18 -22.28
N LYS A 129 -29.00 1.07 -21.75
CA LYS A 129 -28.97 -0.27 -22.38
C LYS A 129 -27.55 -0.70 -22.76
N VAL A 130 -26.58 -0.42 -21.89
CA VAL A 130 -25.17 -0.75 -22.09
C VAL A 130 -25.00 -2.26 -22.25
N GLU A 131 -24.30 -2.70 -23.29
CA GLU A 131 -24.06 -4.12 -23.53
C GLU A 131 -23.13 -4.73 -22.47
N VAL A 132 -23.51 -5.91 -21.97
CA VAL A 132 -22.73 -6.68 -21.01
C VAL A 132 -21.86 -7.69 -21.76
N PRO A 133 -20.54 -7.73 -21.51
CA PRO A 133 -19.65 -8.70 -22.17
C PRO A 133 -20.07 -10.15 -21.93
N ASP A 134 -19.74 -11.02 -22.89
CA ASP A 134 -20.13 -12.45 -22.89
C ASP A 134 -19.85 -13.16 -21.56
N GLY A 135 -18.71 -12.88 -20.93
CA GLY A 135 -18.30 -13.46 -19.65
C GLY A 135 -19.24 -13.16 -18.47
N TYR A 136 -20.04 -12.09 -18.56
CA TYR A 136 -20.91 -11.63 -17.48
C TYR A 136 -22.41 -11.75 -17.80
N ARG A 137 -22.80 -12.17 -19.01
CA ARG A 137 -24.20 -12.22 -19.48
C ARG A 137 -25.17 -12.93 -18.51
N LYS A 138 -24.74 -14.03 -17.87
CA LYS A 138 -25.58 -14.80 -16.95
C LYS A 138 -25.98 -14.02 -15.69
N GLY A 139 -25.13 -13.11 -15.22
CA GLY A 139 -25.39 -12.28 -14.04
C GLY A 139 -25.64 -10.80 -14.35
N GLY A 140 -25.52 -10.40 -15.62
CA GLY A 140 -25.72 -9.03 -16.08
C GLY A 140 -24.80 -8.03 -15.38
N TYR A 141 -25.31 -6.82 -15.15
CA TYR A 141 -24.57 -5.75 -14.47
C TYR A 141 -24.12 -6.13 -13.06
N ARG A 142 -24.87 -6.98 -12.35
CA ARG A 142 -24.51 -7.42 -11.01
C ARG A 142 -23.21 -8.23 -11.00
N ALA A 143 -23.04 -9.13 -11.96
CA ALA A 143 -21.79 -9.88 -12.10
C ALA A 143 -20.60 -8.98 -12.44
N VAL A 144 -20.82 -7.91 -13.22
CA VAL A 144 -19.78 -6.89 -13.47
C VAL A 144 -19.39 -6.17 -12.18
N MET A 145 -20.35 -5.78 -11.34
CA MET A 145 -20.07 -5.11 -10.06
C MET A 145 -19.33 -6.03 -9.08
N GLU A 146 -19.75 -7.29 -8.98
CA GLU A 146 -19.09 -8.29 -8.13
C GLU A 146 -17.64 -8.53 -8.58
N ALA A 147 -17.41 -8.74 -9.88
CA ALA A 147 -16.07 -8.89 -10.43
C ALA A 147 -15.20 -7.63 -10.25
N PHE A 148 -15.80 -6.44 -10.37
CA PHE A 148 -15.10 -5.18 -10.13
C PHE A 148 -14.69 -5.04 -8.65
N ASP A 149 -15.57 -5.35 -7.70
CA ASP A 149 -15.25 -5.33 -6.26
C ASP A 149 -14.13 -6.30 -5.89
N GLU A 150 -14.10 -7.47 -6.52
CA GLU A 150 -13.03 -8.44 -6.33
C GLU A 150 -11.71 -7.96 -6.94
N ARG A 151 -11.78 -7.38 -8.14
CA ARG A 151 -10.59 -7.01 -8.92
C ARG A 151 -9.89 -5.77 -8.38
N ARG A 152 -10.62 -4.78 -7.86
CA ARG A 152 -10.06 -3.48 -7.45
C ARG A 152 -8.92 -3.61 -6.45
N TRP A 153 -8.96 -4.59 -5.54
CA TRP A 153 -7.95 -4.74 -4.49
C TRP A 153 -6.55 -5.03 -5.00
N ALA A 154 -6.44 -5.60 -6.21
CA ALA A 154 -5.16 -5.74 -6.89
C ALA A 154 -4.61 -4.39 -7.37
N PHE A 155 -5.45 -3.40 -7.69
CA PHE A 155 -5.04 -2.09 -8.22
C PHE A 155 -4.82 -1.02 -7.14
N VAL A 156 -5.22 -1.29 -5.90
CA VAL A 156 -5.05 -0.37 -4.77
C VAL A 156 -4.43 -1.08 -3.56
N PRO A 157 -3.16 -1.51 -3.66
CA PRO A 157 -2.43 -1.94 -2.48
C PRO A 157 -2.36 -0.79 -1.45
N PRO A 158 -2.47 -1.07 -0.14
CA PRO A 158 -2.38 -0.05 0.89
C PRO A 158 -0.97 0.54 0.94
N LEU A 159 -0.83 1.82 0.62
CA LEU A 159 0.43 2.53 0.67
C LEU A 159 0.80 2.87 2.12
N LEU A 160 2.02 2.53 2.54
CA LEU A 160 2.48 2.79 3.91
C LEU A 160 2.90 4.26 4.07
N GLN A 161 2.43 4.87 5.15
CA GLN A 161 2.66 6.27 5.49
C GLN A 161 3.07 6.38 6.95
N LEU A 162 3.87 7.41 7.26
CA LEU A 162 4.35 7.65 8.62
C LEU A 162 3.15 7.93 9.53
N ARG A 163 3.12 7.30 10.71
CA ARG A 163 2.01 7.42 11.68
C ARG A 163 0.66 7.06 11.06
N MET A 164 0.65 6.12 10.11
CA MET A 164 -0.59 5.51 9.66
C MET A 164 -1.38 5.00 10.87
N ASP A 165 -2.70 5.14 10.81
CA ASP A 165 -3.66 4.47 11.67
C ASP A 165 -4.90 4.19 10.81
N LYS A 166 -4.85 3.09 10.05
CA LYS A 166 -5.88 2.74 9.05
C LYS A 166 -6.42 1.34 9.27
N ASN A 167 -7.72 1.20 9.07
CA ASN A 167 -8.37 -0.11 8.93
C ASN A 167 -8.19 -0.61 7.49
N ILE A 168 -7.62 -1.80 7.36
CA ILE A 168 -7.35 -2.50 6.11
C ILE A 168 -8.23 -3.75 6.09
N CYS A 169 -8.94 -3.97 4.99
CA CYS A 169 -9.78 -5.16 4.86
C CYS A 169 -8.90 -6.39 4.62
N TYR A 170 -8.58 -7.21 5.62
CA TYR A 170 -7.51 -8.23 5.46
C TYR A 170 -7.88 -9.33 4.48
N GLN A 171 -9.17 -9.66 4.39
CA GLN A 171 -9.65 -10.70 3.47
C GLN A 171 -9.56 -10.27 2.01
N LYS A 172 -9.60 -8.97 1.73
CA LYS A 172 -9.69 -8.43 0.37
C LYS A 172 -8.44 -7.68 -0.07
N CYS A 173 -7.88 -6.84 0.81
CA CYS A 173 -6.67 -6.05 0.52
C CYS A 173 -5.42 -6.94 0.40
N ILE A 174 -4.52 -6.53 -0.49
CA ILE A 174 -3.22 -7.17 -0.67
C ILE A 174 -2.15 -6.29 -0.03
N LEU A 175 -1.62 -6.70 1.12
CA LEU A 175 -0.52 -5.97 1.77
C LEU A 175 0.73 -5.97 0.88
N PRO A 176 1.41 -4.82 0.71
CA PRO A 176 2.50 -4.63 -0.26
C PRO A 176 3.86 -5.19 0.21
N PHE A 177 3.88 -6.15 1.14
CA PHE A 177 5.13 -6.77 1.58
C PHE A 177 5.49 -7.90 0.63
N PHE A 178 6.67 -7.88 0.01
CA PHE A 178 7.14 -9.02 -0.79
C PHE A 178 7.76 -10.12 0.07
N TYR A 179 8.11 -9.79 1.32
CA TYR A 179 8.68 -10.73 2.29
C TYR A 179 8.02 -10.55 3.65
N LYS A 180 7.75 -11.67 4.33
CA LYS A 180 7.33 -11.71 5.73
C LYS A 180 7.87 -12.96 6.41
N LYS A 181 8.70 -12.79 7.43
CA LYS A 181 9.22 -13.90 8.25
C LYS A 181 8.90 -13.66 9.71
N PHE A 182 8.42 -14.69 10.38
CA PHE A 182 8.22 -14.68 11.83
C PHE A 182 9.57 -14.60 12.54
N ILE A 183 9.72 -13.63 13.46
CA ILE A 183 10.92 -13.46 14.29
C ILE A 183 10.70 -14.17 15.63
N ASN A 184 9.72 -13.70 16.40
CA ASN A 184 9.48 -14.20 17.75
C ASN A 184 8.03 -13.97 18.21
N THR A 185 7.62 -14.68 19.27
CA THR A 185 6.36 -14.49 19.98
C THR A 185 6.65 -13.83 21.32
N GLY A 186 6.01 -12.69 21.59
CA GLY A 186 5.83 -12.19 22.95
C GLY A 186 4.55 -12.77 23.56
N GLY A 187 4.37 -12.67 24.88
CA GLY A 187 3.21 -13.26 25.57
C GLY A 187 1.84 -12.90 24.98
N THR A 188 1.71 -11.73 24.35
CA THR A 188 0.47 -11.20 23.77
C THR A 188 0.56 -10.86 22.27
N SER A 189 1.71 -11.09 21.64
CA SER A 189 1.99 -10.55 20.30
C SER A 189 2.94 -11.42 19.49
N ARG A 190 2.93 -11.25 18.17
CA ARG A 190 3.91 -11.86 17.27
C ARG A 190 4.65 -10.78 16.50
N VAL A 191 5.97 -10.92 16.38
CA VAL A 191 6.81 -9.97 15.65
C VAL A 191 7.24 -10.62 14.33
N TYR A 192 7.10 -9.87 13.24
CA TYR A 192 7.47 -10.29 11.90
C TYR A 192 8.49 -9.32 11.30
N HIS A 193 9.49 -9.84 10.60
CA HIS A 193 10.33 -9.10 9.69
C HIS A 193 9.59 -8.99 8.36
N CYS A 194 9.26 -7.78 7.94
CA CYS A 194 8.65 -7.49 6.66
C CYS A 194 9.59 -6.68 5.76
N LYS A 195 9.56 -6.92 4.45
CA LYS A 195 10.26 -6.09 3.45
C LYS A 195 9.28 -5.52 2.44
N ILE A 196 9.50 -4.26 2.05
CA ILE A 196 8.66 -3.50 1.14
C ILE A 196 9.51 -2.71 0.15
N GLN A 197 9.11 -2.68 -1.11
CA GLN A 197 9.81 -1.91 -2.15
C GLN A 197 9.64 -0.40 -1.91
N VAL A 198 10.67 0.38 -2.25
CA VAL A 198 10.74 1.81 -1.89
C VAL A 198 9.61 2.66 -2.48
N ASP A 199 9.13 2.32 -3.67
CA ASP A 199 8.07 3.04 -4.38
C ASP A 199 6.65 2.78 -3.85
N LEU A 200 6.50 1.79 -2.95
CA LEU A 200 5.26 1.50 -2.22
C LEU A 200 5.19 2.22 -0.86
N VAL A 201 6.21 3.01 -0.54
CA VAL A 201 6.30 3.84 0.68
C VAL A 201 6.26 5.31 0.30
N GLN A 202 5.42 6.09 0.98
CA GLN A 202 5.20 7.50 0.59
C GLN A 202 5.48 8.51 1.70
N GLY A 203 5.71 9.75 1.26
CA GLY A 203 5.78 10.92 2.13
C GLY A 203 6.97 10.90 3.08
N GLU A 204 6.74 11.26 4.34
CA GLU A 204 7.77 11.36 5.36
C GLU A 204 8.37 10.00 5.74
N LEU A 205 7.61 8.90 5.58
CA LEU A 205 8.10 7.57 5.92
C LEU A 205 9.28 7.17 5.04
N ALA A 206 9.19 7.43 3.72
CA ALA A 206 10.29 7.16 2.80
C ALA A 206 11.56 7.92 3.21
N LYS A 207 11.43 9.18 3.62
CA LYS A 207 12.57 10.00 4.09
C LYS A 207 13.24 9.43 5.34
N ILE A 208 12.45 8.89 6.28
CA ILE A 208 12.95 8.29 7.52
C ILE A 208 13.65 6.97 7.25
N LEU A 209 13.17 6.19 6.29
CA LEU A 209 13.71 4.88 5.95
C LEU A 209 14.86 4.94 4.92
N GLU A 210 15.06 6.07 4.24
CA GLU A 210 16.11 6.20 3.22
C GLU A 210 17.51 5.76 3.69
N PRO A 211 17.96 6.07 4.93
CA PRO A 211 19.25 5.60 5.42
C PRO A 211 19.36 4.07 5.55
N SER A 212 18.23 3.35 5.66
CA SER A 212 18.19 1.88 5.77
C SER A 212 17.83 1.18 4.46
N LYS A 213 17.86 1.90 3.33
CA LYS A 213 17.60 1.34 2.00
C LYS A 213 18.59 0.23 1.66
N LYS A 214 18.06 -0.89 1.19
CA LYS A 214 18.83 -2.03 0.68
C LYS A 214 18.40 -2.36 -0.74
N THR A 215 19.21 -3.13 -1.46
CA THR A 215 18.91 -3.57 -2.83
C THR A 215 18.87 -5.09 -2.89
N ASP A 216 17.82 -5.62 -3.51
CA ASP A 216 17.64 -7.04 -3.81
C ASP A 216 17.71 -7.26 -5.33
N PRO A 217 18.41 -8.29 -5.84
CA PRO A 217 18.51 -8.55 -7.28
C PRO A 217 17.18 -8.80 -7.99
N THR A 218 16.18 -9.33 -7.28
CA THR A 218 14.86 -9.67 -7.81
C THR A 218 13.85 -8.54 -7.58
N TYR A 219 13.88 -7.92 -6.40
CA TYR A 219 12.84 -6.95 -6.00
C TYR A 219 13.26 -5.49 -6.12
N GLY A 220 14.54 -5.21 -6.44
CA GLY A 220 15.09 -3.86 -6.52
C GLY A 220 15.32 -3.26 -5.13
N ASP A 221 15.23 -1.93 -5.04
CA ASP A 221 15.41 -1.23 -3.78
C ASP A 221 14.24 -1.45 -2.81
N TYR A 222 14.55 -1.68 -1.54
CA TYR A 222 13.58 -1.96 -0.49
C TYR A 222 13.97 -1.41 0.89
N TYR A 223 12.97 -1.35 1.76
CA TYR A 223 13.10 -1.08 3.19
C TYR A 223 12.69 -2.30 4.02
N GLU A 224 13.24 -2.41 5.23
CA GLU A 224 12.93 -3.45 6.21
C GLU A 224 12.16 -2.86 7.40
N LEU A 225 11.17 -3.60 7.89
CA LEU A 225 10.27 -3.20 8.96
C LEU A 225 10.05 -4.36 9.93
N ALA A 226 9.98 -4.04 11.22
CA ALA A 226 9.44 -4.95 12.21
C ALA A 226 7.93 -4.69 12.38
N VAL A 227 7.10 -5.70 12.16
CA VAL A 227 5.64 -5.61 12.35
C VAL A 227 5.23 -6.45 13.54
N LYS A 228 4.81 -5.79 14.62
CA LYS A 228 4.30 -6.43 15.83
C LYS A 228 2.78 -6.54 15.78
N SER A 229 2.25 -7.75 15.81
CA SER A 229 0.84 -8.06 15.57
C SER A 229 0.17 -8.65 16.81
N TYR A 230 -1.01 -8.13 17.15
CA TYR A 230 -1.77 -8.49 18.35
C TYR A 230 -3.10 -9.14 17.96
N MET A 231 -3.54 -10.10 18.77
CA MET A 231 -4.89 -10.65 18.65
C MET A 231 -5.92 -9.61 19.12
N SER A 232 -7.16 -9.72 18.64
CA SER A 232 -8.23 -8.75 18.96
C SER A 232 -8.52 -8.65 20.46
N GLU A 233 -8.36 -9.75 21.21
CA GLU A 233 -8.51 -9.77 22.67
C GLU A 233 -7.43 -8.98 23.43
N TYR A 234 -6.31 -8.64 22.78
CA TYR A 234 -5.22 -7.83 23.36
C TYR A 234 -5.24 -6.38 22.87
N ALA A 235 -6.40 -5.85 22.49
CA ALA A 235 -6.54 -4.46 22.04
C ALA A 235 -6.03 -3.43 23.07
N ASP A 236 -6.27 -3.66 24.36
CA ASP A 236 -5.79 -2.77 25.42
C ASP A 236 -4.26 -2.76 25.53
N VAL A 237 -3.63 -3.94 25.41
CA VAL A 237 -2.17 -4.09 25.42
C VAL A 237 -1.55 -3.40 24.20
N TYR A 238 -2.13 -3.61 23.01
CA TYR A 238 -1.76 -2.90 21.79
C TYR A 238 -1.81 -1.38 22.02
N LYS A 239 -2.92 -0.87 22.57
CA LYS A 239 -3.13 0.57 22.75
C LYS A 239 -2.12 1.15 23.74
N MET A 240 -1.86 0.45 24.85
CA MET A 240 -0.84 0.86 25.81
C MET A 240 0.54 0.96 25.14
N GLU A 241 0.95 -0.07 24.41
CA GLU A 241 2.26 -0.09 23.76
C GLU A 241 2.38 0.94 22.63
N SER A 242 1.35 1.09 21.81
CA SER A 242 1.30 2.11 20.76
C SER A 242 1.40 3.52 21.35
N ASN A 243 0.71 3.78 22.47
CA ASN A 243 0.79 5.08 23.15
C ASN A 243 2.17 5.34 23.76
N ALA A 244 2.83 4.32 24.29
CA ALA A 244 4.19 4.44 24.80
C ALA A 244 5.16 4.85 23.67
N PHE A 245 5.08 4.16 22.53
CA PHE A 245 5.87 4.48 21.34
C PHE A 245 5.62 5.89 20.80
N ILE A 246 4.35 6.30 20.72
CA ILE A 246 3.97 7.66 20.30
C ILE A 246 4.52 8.69 21.30
N GLY A 247 4.45 8.43 22.60
CA GLY A 247 4.94 9.32 23.65
C GLY A 247 6.45 9.53 23.63
N MET A 248 7.21 8.55 23.15
CA MET A 248 8.67 8.66 22.97
C MET A 248 9.06 9.38 21.67
N GLN A 249 8.15 9.51 20.71
CA GLN A 249 8.46 10.05 19.40
C GLN A 249 8.71 11.57 19.43
N GLY A 250 9.78 12.03 18.76
CA GLY A 250 10.11 13.45 18.64
C GLY A 250 10.86 14.05 19.83
N GLN A 251 11.24 13.23 20.81
CA GLN A 251 12.12 13.63 21.90
C GLN A 251 13.57 13.54 21.44
N GLU A 252 14.22 14.69 21.24
CA GLU A 252 15.59 14.79 20.73
C GLU A 252 16.56 14.04 21.64
N GLY A 253 17.23 12.98 21.18
CA GLY A 253 18.23 12.21 21.93
C GLY A 253 17.70 11.03 22.77
N LEU A 254 16.51 10.51 22.41
CA LEU A 254 16.11 9.14 22.76
C LEU A 254 16.51 8.20 21.63
N GLU A 255 17.42 7.27 21.90
CA GLU A 255 17.82 6.21 20.96
C GLU A 255 16.94 4.98 21.18
N VAL A 256 15.64 5.12 20.89
CA VAL A 256 14.67 4.01 20.93
C VAL A 256 14.25 3.62 19.51
N VAL A 257 13.82 2.37 19.36
CA VAL A 257 13.26 1.87 18.10
C VAL A 257 12.15 2.80 17.61
N LYS A 258 12.27 3.29 16.37
CA LYS A 258 11.32 4.27 15.85
C LYS A 258 9.95 3.65 15.61
N TYR A 259 8.93 4.34 16.09
CA TYR A 259 7.54 4.09 15.72
C TYR A 259 7.22 4.66 14.34
N LEU A 260 6.90 3.78 13.41
CA LEU A 260 6.63 4.16 12.01
C LEU A 260 5.14 4.29 11.72
N GLY A 261 4.29 3.67 12.53
CA GLY A 261 2.83 3.78 12.45
C GLY A 261 2.14 2.50 12.90
N ALA A 262 0.84 2.42 12.65
CA ALA A 262 0.03 1.26 12.93
C ALA A 262 -0.98 1.02 11.81
N TYR A 263 -1.47 -0.20 11.71
CA TYR A 263 -2.63 -0.52 10.90
C TYR A 263 -3.46 -1.60 11.57
N HIS A 264 -4.72 -1.65 11.14
CA HIS A 264 -5.72 -2.53 11.67
C HIS A 264 -6.24 -3.43 10.57
N THR A 265 -6.58 -4.65 10.93
CA THR A 265 -7.13 -5.63 10.00
C THR A 265 -8.45 -6.13 10.52
N ASP A 266 -9.46 -6.14 9.66
CA ASP A 266 -10.74 -6.79 9.95
C ASP A 266 -10.67 -8.29 9.63
N GLY A 267 -11.52 -9.10 10.28
CA GLY A 267 -11.71 -10.51 9.94
C GLY A 267 -10.50 -11.45 10.13
N GLY A 268 -9.36 -10.95 10.63
CA GLY A 268 -8.17 -11.72 10.95
C GLY A 268 -8.07 -12.08 12.44
N ARG A 269 -7.28 -13.12 12.76
CA ARG A 269 -6.97 -13.48 14.16
C ARG A 269 -6.16 -12.39 14.87
N HIS A 270 -5.29 -11.73 14.11
CA HIS A 270 -4.59 -10.53 14.55
C HIS A 270 -5.27 -9.34 13.90
N SER A 271 -5.67 -8.33 14.69
CA SER A 271 -6.42 -7.15 14.21
C SER A 271 -5.69 -5.83 14.43
N HIS A 272 -4.60 -5.83 15.20
CA HIS A 272 -3.82 -4.62 15.48
C HIS A 272 -2.35 -4.88 15.19
N HIS A 273 -1.72 -3.97 14.44
CA HIS A 273 -0.35 -4.10 13.98
C HIS A 273 0.41 -2.79 14.20
N ILE A 274 1.54 -2.85 14.89
CA ILE A 274 2.48 -1.75 15.04
C ILE A 274 3.63 -1.96 14.06
N MET A 275 3.98 -0.93 13.30
CA MET A 275 5.14 -0.88 12.41
C MET A 275 6.27 -0.15 13.10
N LEU A 276 7.42 -0.80 13.19
CA LEU A 276 8.63 -0.34 13.85
C LEU A 276 9.82 -0.41 12.90
N GLU A 277 10.83 0.39 13.19
CA GLU A 277 12.18 0.21 12.62
C GLU A 277 12.69 -1.21 12.90
N TYR A 278 13.33 -1.82 11.91
CA TYR A 278 13.90 -3.15 12.03
C TYR A 278 15.35 -3.06 12.50
N GLY A 279 15.67 -3.68 13.63
CA GLY A 279 17.03 -3.94 14.07
C GLY A 279 17.51 -5.28 13.53
N GLU A 280 18.68 -5.32 12.90
CA GLU A 280 19.22 -6.56 12.30
C GLU A 280 19.59 -7.61 13.34
N GLN A 281 20.08 -7.15 14.49
CA GLN A 281 20.52 -7.95 15.62
C GLN A 281 20.08 -7.26 16.91
N ASP A 282 19.82 -8.04 17.95
CA ASP A 282 19.82 -7.51 19.31
C ASP A 282 21.26 -7.39 19.87
N LEU A 283 21.39 -6.76 21.04
CA LEU A 283 22.70 -6.50 21.63
C LEU A 283 23.43 -7.80 22.05
N ASP A 284 22.69 -8.83 22.45
CA ASP A 284 23.29 -10.11 22.85
C ASP A 284 23.83 -10.85 21.62
N GLU A 285 23.04 -10.92 20.55
CA GLU A 285 23.45 -11.44 19.24
C GLU A 285 24.66 -10.69 18.70
N TYR A 286 24.64 -9.36 18.74
CA TYR A 286 25.77 -8.54 18.29
C TYR A 286 27.06 -8.85 19.06
N LEU A 287 26.99 -8.95 20.39
CA LEU A 287 28.14 -9.23 21.25
C LEU A 287 28.66 -10.67 21.10
N ALA A 288 27.77 -11.62 20.77
CA ALA A 288 28.15 -13.01 20.52
C ALA A 288 28.84 -13.17 19.15
N ASP A 289 28.35 -12.46 18.13
CA ASP A 289 28.84 -12.59 16.75
C ASP A 289 30.04 -11.67 16.44
N THR A 290 30.22 -10.59 17.20
CA THR A 290 31.26 -9.58 16.95
C THR A 290 32.42 -9.71 17.92
N SER A 291 33.65 -9.78 17.38
CA SER A 291 34.85 -9.75 18.23
C SER A 291 34.96 -8.40 18.97
N PRO A 292 35.40 -8.40 20.24
CA PRO A 292 35.60 -7.16 20.98
C PRO A 292 36.52 -6.19 20.21
N PRO A 293 36.26 -4.87 20.26
CA PRO A 293 37.07 -3.88 19.56
C PRO A 293 38.50 -3.88 20.10
N VAL A 294 39.50 -3.82 19.22
CA VAL A 294 40.93 -3.87 19.58
C VAL A 294 41.67 -2.59 19.24
N LEU A 295 41.17 -1.79 18.29
CA LEU A 295 41.75 -0.50 17.96
C LEU A 295 41.18 0.58 18.89
N ASN A 296 42.03 1.52 19.32
CA ASN A 296 41.62 2.60 20.23
C ASN A 296 40.38 3.36 19.75
N LYS A 297 40.27 3.60 18.43
CA LYS A 297 39.11 4.27 17.86
C LYS A 297 37.84 3.43 17.99
N GLU A 298 37.91 2.14 17.65
CA GLU A 298 36.77 1.21 17.76
C GLU A 298 36.30 1.06 19.21
N ILE A 299 37.24 1.04 20.16
CA ILE A 299 36.93 0.99 21.58
C ILE A 299 36.15 2.24 22.01
N ILE A 300 36.61 3.43 21.61
CA ILE A 300 35.93 4.70 21.91
C ILE A 300 34.54 4.70 21.27
N ASP A 301 34.43 4.42 19.98
CA ASP A 301 33.16 4.44 19.22
C ASP A 301 32.13 3.45 19.83
N PHE A 302 32.59 2.27 20.27
CA PHE A 302 31.77 1.27 20.95
C PHE A 302 31.21 1.81 22.28
N TRP A 303 32.06 2.35 23.15
CA TRP A 303 31.61 2.85 24.45
C TRP A 303 30.72 4.08 24.31
N GLU A 304 31.05 5.01 23.39
CA GLU A 304 30.18 6.15 23.08
C GLU A 304 28.80 5.70 22.62
N SER A 305 28.72 4.65 21.79
CA SER A 305 27.46 4.08 21.35
C SER A 305 26.69 3.39 22.47
N LEU A 306 27.38 2.62 23.32
CA LEU A 306 26.75 1.95 24.47
C LEU A 306 26.23 2.95 25.51
N PHE A 307 26.95 4.06 25.74
CA PHE A 307 26.48 5.12 26.65
C PHE A 307 25.19 5.80 26.18
N LYS A 308 24.90 5.80 24.87
CA LYS A 308 23.60 6.27 24.38
C LYS A 308 22.42 5.47 24.93
N VAL A 309 22.60 4.17 25.20
CA VAL A 309 21.59 3.34 25.87
C VAL A 309 21.33 3.85 27.27
N ALA A 310 22.39 4.10 28.05
CA ALA A 310 22.27 4.63 29.40
C ALA A 310 21.60 6.02 29.42
N HIS A 311 21.99 6.91 28.50
CA HIS A 311 21.37 8.23 28.37
C HIS A 311 19.89 8.12 27.99
N THR A 312 19.54 7.19 27.11
CA THR A 312 18.15 6.93 26.72
C THR A 312 17.33 6.44 27.91
N LEU A 313 17.86 5.51 28.72
CA LEU A 313 17.19 5.02 29.93
C LEU A 313 16.96 6.12 30.97
N GLU A 314 17.99 6.91 31.27
CA GLU A 314 17.88 8.06 32.17
C GLU A 314 16.75 8.99 31.74
N ARG A 315 16.67 9.23 30.43
CA ARG A 315 15.66 10.11 29.86
C ARG A 315 14.26 9.54 29.88
N ILE A 316 14.11 8.24 29.62
CA ILE A 316 12.80 7.57 29.73
C ILE A 316 12.24 7.72 31.14
N HIS A 317 13.08 7.63 32.18
CA HIS A 317 12.65 7.79 33.57
C HIS A 317 12.16 9.20 33.92
N ILE A 318 12.51 10.22 33.14
CA ILE A 318 12.08 11.61 33.34
C ILE A 318 11.09 12.09 32.26
N LEU A 319 10.63 11.20 31.37
CA LEU A 319 9.66 11.56 30.34
C LEU A 319 8.34 11.97 30.98
N ASN A 320 7.83 13.14 30.59
CA ASN A 320 6.48 13.56 30.92
C ASN A 320 5.53 13.18 29.77
N HIS A 321 4.53 12.37 30.07
CA HIS A 321 3.46 12.02 29.13
C HIS A 321 2.22 12.86 29.42
N ARG A 322 1.62 13.41 28.36
CA ARG A 322 0.34 14.12 28.42
C ARG A 322 -0.82 13.13 28.25
N ARG A 323 -1.64 12.96 29.29
CA ARG A 323 -2.85 12.14 29.27
C ARG A 323 -3.91 12.70 28.32
N VAL A 324 -4.89 11.86 27.98
CA VAL A 324 -6.07 12.20 27.17
C VAL A 324 -6.91 13.33 27.81
N ASP A 325 -6.81 13.52 29.13
CA ASP A 325 -7.46 14.61 29.88
C ASP A 325 -6.66 15.92 29.88
N GLY A 326 -5.50 15.96 29.22
CA GLY A 326 -4.63 17.13 29.12
C GLY A 326 -3.59 17.29 30.24
N ASN A 327 -3.63 16.46 31.28
CA ASN A 327 -2.69 16.52 32.41
C ASN A 327 -1.34 15.89 32.06
N MET A 328 -0.25 16.51 32.50
CA MET A 328 1.09 15.93 32.41
C MET A 328 1.35 15.00 33.60
N GLN A 329 1.81 13.78 33.32
CA GLN A 329 2.25 12.82 34.33
C GLN A 329 3.63 12.29 33.97
N LEU A 330 4.47 12.05 34.97
CA LEU A 330 5.72 11.32 34.77
C LEU A 330 5.41 9.93 34.21
N PHE A 331 6.16 9.51 33.20
CA PHE A 331 6.11 8.16 32.67
C PHE A 331 6.74 7.22 33.70
N ASN A 332 5.90 6.63 34.54
CA ASN A 332 6.29 5.51 35.39
C ASN A 332 6.10 4.24 34.55
N GLY A 333 7.22 3.74 34.01
CA GLY A 333 7.25 2.60 33.07
C GLY A 333 6.50 1.35 33.51
#